data_AF-A0A2S6NAW9-F1
#
_entry.id   AF-A0A2S6NAW9-F1
#
_cell.length_a   1.000
_cell.length_b   1.000
_cell.length_c   1.000
_cell.angle_alpha   90.00
_cell.angle_beta   90.00
_cell.angle_gamma   90.00
#
_symmetry.space_group_name_H-M   'P 1'
#
loop_
_entity.id
_entity.type
_entity.pdbx_description
1 polymer ?
#
loop_
_entity_poly.entity_id
_entity_poly.type
_entity_poly.pdbx_seq_one_letter_code
_entity_poly.pdbx_strand_id
1 'polypeptide(L)'
;MFSVRADAADEADRLREALRGSIAQARQLEDQRAALQAKIANYELNAERDKAAAKAQVDAAKAESKAAKAEVREVRQQQRDAVEEFNKRLAERDETLEKWKTAYEEAANVARSKDAERAKFEGQANAFKASAKSCQSKNALMLKASQDLLKGYRDLALPGQEPLLGLSKVEVENYIQETNDRLLDQKAVQ
;
A
#
# COMPACT_ATOMS: atom_id res chain seq x y z
N MET A 1 59.77 -57.04 108.68
CA MET A 1 59.07 -55.73 108.71
C MET A 1 59.56 -54.72 107.65
N PHE A 2 60.42 -55.08 106.69
CA PHE A 2 60.92 -54.15 105.65
C PHE A 2 60.28 -54.28 104.25
N SER A 3 59.58 -55.40 103.95
CA SER A 3 58.95 -55.62 102.62
C SER A 3 57.71 -54.75 102.39
N VAL A 4 56.84 -54.61 103.40
CA VAL A 4 55.55 -53.91 103.30
C VAL A 4 55.69 -52.40 103.00
N ARG A 5 56.83 -51.78 103.34
CA ARG A 5 57.10 -50.36 103.04
C ARG A 5 57.62 -50.12 101.62
N ALA A 6 58.24 -51.11 100.99
CA ALA A 6 58.69 -51.00 99.60
C ALA A 6 57.52 -51.19 98.63
N ASP A 7 56.63 -52.16 98.91
CA ASP A 7 55.42 -52.41 98.12
C ASP A 7 54.43 -51.21 98.16
N ALA A 8 54.31 -50.54 99.31
CA ALA A 8 53.46 -49.35 99.45
C ALA A 8 54.03 -48.10 98.73
N ALA A 9 55.36 -48.03 98.54
CA ALA A 9 56.00 -46.95 97.80
C ALA A 9 55.87 -47.16 96.27
N ASP A 10 56.02 -48.40 95.80
CA ASP A 10 55.84 -48.77 94.37
C ASP A 10 54.39 -48.56 93.91
N GLU A 11 53.40 -48.93 94.74
CA GLU A 11 51.97 -48.70 94.43
C GLU A 11 51.63 -47.19 94.36
N ALA A 12 52.21 -46.37 95.24
CA ALA A 12 52.02 -44.93 95.24
C ALA A 12 52.62 -44.26 93.98
N ASP A 13 53.76 -44.76 93.50
CA ASP A 13 54.39 -44.26 92.28
C ASP A 13 53.63 -44.67 91.01
N ARG A 14 53.08 -45.89 90.97
CA ARG A 14 52.17 -46.33 89.91
C ARG A 14 50.91 -45.48 89.83
N LEU A 15 50.29 -45.14 90.97
CA LEU A 15 49.11 -44.28 91.01
C LEU A 15 49.42 -42.84 90.55
N ARG A 16 50.59 -42.30 90.88
CA ARG A 16 51.03 -40.98 90.38
C ARG A 16 51.26 -40.99 88.88
N GLU A 17 51.86 -42.04 88.35
CA GLU A 17 52.10 -42.16 86.92
C GLU A 17 50.79 -42.37 86.14
N ALA A 18 49.87 -43.18 86.67
CA ALA A 18 48.52 -43.31 86.13
C ALA A 18 47.74 -41.98 86.16
N LEU A 19 47.90 -41.19 87.22
CA LEU A 19 47.30 -39.85 87.34
C LEU A 19 47.93 -38.85 86.34
N ARG A 20 49.25 -38.88 86.12
CA ARG A 20 49.89 -38.05 85.09
C ARG A 20 49.43 -38.45 83.69
N GLY A 21 49.33 -39.75 83.43
CA GLY A 21 48.79 -40.29 82.19
C GLY A 21 47.35 -39.84 81.94
N SER A 22 46.49 -39.89 82.95
CA SER A 22 45.10 -39.44 82.83
C SER A 22 44.98 -37.93 82.65
N ILE A 23 45.81 -37.13 83.31
CA ILE A 23 45.87 -35.67 83.11
C ILE A 23 46.34 -35.32 81.69
N ALA A 24 47.35 -36.03 81.17
CA ALA A 24 47.82 -35.84 79.80
C ALA A 24 46.74 -36.20 78.76
N GLN A 25 46.04 -37.32 78.98
CA GLN A 25 44.91 -37.73 78.15
C GLN A 25 43.74 -36.73 78.22
N ALA A 26 43.43 -36.21 79.41
CA ALA A 26 42.38 -35.21 79.58
C ALA A 26 42.70 -33.91 78.81
N ARG A 27 43.94 -33.41 78.91
CA ARG A 27 44.40 -32.25 78.12
C ARG A 27 44.31 -32.49 76.62
N GLN A 28 44.76 -33.67 76.16
CA GLN A 28 44.68 -34.04 74.75
C GLN A 28 43.22 -34.09 74.25
N LEU A 29 42.29 -34.63 75.04
CA LEU A 29 40.87 -34.66 74.70
C LEU A 29 40.24 -33.27 74.72
N GLU A 30 40.65 -32.39 75.65
CA GLU A 30 40.22 -30.99 75.68
C GLU A 30 40.69 -30.21 74.45
N ASP A 31 41.96 -30.39 74.04
CA ASP A 31 42.51 -29.79 72.82
C ASP A 31 41.78 -30.30 71.57
N GLN A 32 41.49 -31.61 71.50
CA GLN A 32 40.71 -32.19 70.41
C GLN A 32 39.28 -31.63 70.39
N ARG A 33 38.64 -31.49 71.56
CA ARG A 33 37.29 -30.91 71.67
C ARG A 33 37.29 -29.46 71.19
N ALA A 34 38.27 -28.66 71.60
CA ALA A 34 38.42 -27.27 71.17
C ALA A 34 38.64 -27.17 69.66
N ALA A 35 39.50 -28.03 69.09
CA ALA A 35 39.77 -28.08 67.66
C ALA A 35 38.52 -28.48 66.84
N LEU A 36 37.74 -29.46 67.32
CA LEU A 36 36.48 -29.87 66.68
C LEU A 36 35.41 -28.77 66.79
N GLN A 37 35.29 -28.11 67.94
CA GLN A 37 34.37 -27.01 68.13
C GLN A 37 34.68 -25.82 67.21
N ALA A 38 35.96 -25.49 67.02
CA ALA A 38 36.40 -24.49 66.06
C ALA A 38 36.07 -24.89 64.61
N LYS A 39 36.22 -26.17 64.25
CA LYS A 39 35.81 -26.67 62.93
C LYS A 39 34.30 -26.54 62.71
N ILE A 40 33.49 -26.95 63.69
CA ILE A 40 32.02 -26.84 63.62
C ILE A 40 31.60 -25.39 63.43
N ALA A 41 32.14 -24.46 64.24
CA ALA A 41 31.85 -23.04 64.11
C ALA A 41 32.22 -22.48 62.72
N ASN A 42 33.36 -22.89 62.16
CA ASN A 42 33.75 -22.50 60.80
C ASN A 42 32.81 -23.08 59.73
N TYR A 43 32.38 -24.34 59.88
CA TYR A 43 31.42 -24.95 58.95
C TYR A 43 30.05 -24.26 59.01
N GLU A 44 29.55 -23.96 60.21
CA GLU A 44 28.28 -23.24 60.39
C GLU A 44 28.34 -21.83 59.79
N LEU A 45 29.44 -21.10 60.02
CA LEU A 45 29.65 -19.78 59.43
C LEU A 45 29.66 -19.83 57.90
N ASN A 46 30.36 -20.81 57.31
CA ASN A 46 30.42 -20.98 55.87
C ASN A 46 29.05 -21.38 55.30
N ALA A 47 28.33 -22.29 55.96
CA ALA A 47 27.01 -22.71 55.53
C ALA A 47 25.99 -21.57 55.56
N GLU A 48 26.00 -20.72 56.58
CA GLU A 48 25.14 -19.53 56.64
C GLU A 48 25.53 -18.50 55.56
N ARG A 49 26.83 -18.33 55.30
CA ARG A 49 27.30 -17.46 54.21
C ARG A 49 26.84 -17.96 52.84
N ASP A 50 26.99 -19.25 52.57
CA ASP A 50 26.59 -19.87 51.30
C ASP A 50 25.07 -19.82 51.11
N LYS A 51 24.30 -20.06 52.18
CA LYS A 51 22.84 -19.92 52.18
C LYS A 51 22.40 -18.49 51.91
N ALA A 52 23.04 -17.51 52.53
CA ALA A 52 22.77 -16.09 52.28
C ALA A 52 23.11 -15.71 50.82
N ALA A 53 24.24 -16.17 50.30
CA ALA A 53 24.63 -15.95 48.92
C ALA A 53 23.66 -16.60 47.92
N ALA A 54 23.28 -17.85 48.14
CA ALA A 54 22.31 -18.57 47.32
C ALA A 54 20.94 -17.88 47.33
N LYS A 55 20.48 -17.42 48.50
CA LYS A 55 19.23 -16.67 48.61
C LYS A 55 19.29 -15.36 47.81
N ALA A 56 20.38 -14.61 47.93
CA ALA A 56 20.59 -13.38 47.18
C ALA A 56 20.58 -13.63 45.66
N GLN A 57 21.23 -14.69 45.19
CA GLN A 57 21.22 -15.08 43.78
C GLN A 57 19.82 -15.46 43.28
N VAL A 58 19.05 -16.22 44.07
CA VAL A 58 17.68 -16.59 43.72
C VAL A 58 16.78 -15.36 43.64
N ASP A 59 16.91 -14.43 44.59
CA ASP A 59 16.11 -13.21 44.60
C ASP A 59 16.48 -12.28 43.43
N ALA A 60 17.77 -12.18 43.10
CA ALA A 60 18.24 -11.47 41.90
C ALA A 60 17.70 -12.09 40.60
N ALA A 61 17.84 -13.41 40.44
CA ALA A 61 17.34 -14.12 39.26
C ALA A 61 15.82 -14.00 39.10
N LYS A 62 15.06 -13.98 40.21
CA LYS A 62 13.62 -13.72 40.17
C LYS A 62 13.31 -12.29 39.72
N ALA A 63 14.06 -11.30 40.20
CA ALA A 63 13.89 -9.91 39.80
C ALA A 63 14.18 -9.73 38.30
N GLU A 64 15.30 -10.28 37.81
CA GLU A 64 15.67 -10.29 36.39
C GLU A 64 14.62 -11.00 35.53
N SER A 65 14.15 -12.17 35.95
CA SER A 65 13.10 -12.90 35.22
C SER A 65 11.80 -12.08 35.13
N LYS A 66 11.44 -11.37 36.19
CA LYS A 66 10.25 -10.51 36.20
C LYS A 66 10.43 -9.32 35.25
N ALA A 67 11.60 -8.68 35.27
CA ALA A 67 11.93 -7.57 34.37
C ALA A 67 11.91 -8.02 32.91
N ALA A 68 12.58 -9.12 32.58
CA ALA A 68 12.60 -9.68 31.23
C ALA A 68 11.20 -10.05 30.73
N LYS A 69 10.35 -10.63 31.59
CA LYS A 69 8.95 -10.91 31.23
C LYS A 69 8.13 -9.65 30.96
N ALA A 70 8.37 -8.59 31.72
CA ALA A 70 7.69 -7.31 31.51
C ALA A 70 8.12 -6.68 30.17
N GLU A 71 9.42 -6.65 29.89
CA GLU A 71 9.97 -6.16 28.62
C GLU A 71 9.44 -6.96 27.43
N VAL A 72 9.47 -8.30 27.50
CA VAL A 72 8.91 -9.15 26.43
C VAL A 72 7.43 -8.87 26.21
N ARG A 73 6.66 -8.63 27.28
CA ARG A 73 5.23 -8.29 27.15
C ARG A 73 5.04 -6.94 26.47
N GLU A 74 5.85 -5.95 26.82
CA GLU A 74 5.83 -4.62 26.23
C GLU A 74 6.20 -4.66 24.75
N VAL A 75 7.33 -5.29 24.40
CA VAL A 75 7.77 -5.46 23.00
C VAL A 75 6.71 -6.18 22.18
N ARG A 76 6.09 -7.24 22.73
CA ARG A 76 5.00 -7.94 22.04
C ARG A 76 3.76 -7.07 21.85
N GLN A 77 3.47 -6.15 22.77
CA GLN A 77 2.36 -5.21 22.63
C GLN A 77 2.68 -4.19 21.54
N GLN A 78 3.84 -3.55 21.61
CA GLN A 78 4.31 -2.60 20.60
C GLN A 78 4.34 -3.24 19.20
N GLN A 79 4.78 -4.50 19.09
CA GLN A 79 4.77 -5.23 17.83
C GLN A 79 3.35 -5.46 17.30
N ARG A 80 2.39 -5.83 18.17
CA ARG A 80 0.99 -5.99 17.75
C ARG A 80 0.41 -4.67 17.27
N ASP A 81 0.62 -3.60 18.02
CA ASP A 81 0.10 -2.27 17.70
C ASP A 81 0.70 -1.76 16.37
N ALA A 82 2.01 -1.97 16.17
CA ALA A 82 2.69 -1.61 14.92
C ALA A 82 2.17 -2.42 13.71
N VAL A 83 1.88 -3.71 13.88
CA VAL A 83 1.30 -4.55 12.82
C VAL A 83 -0.13 -4.11 12.51
N GLU A 84 -0.93 -3.78 13.52
CA GLU A 84 -2.29 -3.28 13.33
C GLU A 84 -2.30 -1.94 12.59
N GLU A 85 -1.45 -1.00 13.01
CA GLU A 85 -1.30 0.30 12.33
C GLU A 85 -0.84 0.12 10.88
N PHE A 86 0.14 -0.76 10.65
CA PHE A 86 0.64 -1.05 9.31
C PHE A 86 -0.47 -1.62 8.42
N ASN A 87 -1.24 -2.59 8.91
CA ASN A 87 -2.36 -3.18 8.16
C ASN A 87 -3.44 -2.15 7.85
N LYS A 88 -3.76 -1.26 8.81
CA LYS A 88 -4.71 -0.16 8.59
C LYS A 88 -4.22 0.78 7.48
N ARG A 89 -2.95 1.19 7.54
CA ARG A 89 -2.34 2.06 6.52
C ARG A 89 -2.31 1.39 5.14
N LEU A 90 -2.08 0.07 5.10
CA LEU A 90 -2.12 -0.70 3.87
C LEU A 90 -3.53 -0.67 3.25
N ALA A 91 -4.56 -0.95 4.05
CA ALA A 91 -5.95 -0.90 3.60
C ALA A 91 -6.35 0.50 3.10
N GLU A 92 -5.97 1.57 3.82
CA GLU A 92 -6.21 2.96 3.37
C GLU A 92 -5.49 3.29 2.05
N ARG A 93 -4.28 2.76 1.84
CA ARG A 93 -3.54 2.90 0.59
C ARG A 93 -4.21 2.14 -0.56
N ASP A 94 -4.63 0.91 -0.33
CA ASP A 94 -5.33 0.11 -1.33
C ASP A 94 -6.65 0.78 -1.75
N GLU A 95 -7.44 1.25 -0.79
CA GLU A 95 -8.67 2.01 -1.08
C GLU A 95 -8.37 3.28 -1.89
N THR A 96 -7.30 4.00 -1.54
CA THR A 96 -6.87 5.18 -2.28
C THR A 96 -6.47 4.82 -3.71
N LEU A 97 -5.70 3.75 -3.90
CA LEU A 97 -5.27 3.28 -5.22
C LEU A 97 -6.47 2.89 -6.09
N GLU A 98 -7.45 2.18 -5.54
CA GLU A 98 -8.67 1.84 -6.28
C GLU A 98 -9.46 3.09 -6.67
N LYS A 99 -9.60 4.08 -5.78
CA LYS A 99 -10.21 5.37 -6.14
C LYS A 99 -9.49 6.07 -7.29
N TRP A 100 -8.15 6.09 -7.27
CA TRP A 100 -7.36 6.67 -8.36
C TRP A 100 -7.56 5.92 -9.66
N LYS A 101 -7.55 4.58 -9.64
CA LYS A 101 -7.80 3.76 -10.83
C LYS A 101 -9.16 4.07 -11.44
N THR A 102 -10.22 4.04 -10.64
CA THR A 102 -11.58 4.36 -11.09
C THR A 102 -11.65 5.77 -11.68
N ALA A 103 -11.07 6.77 -11.00
CA ALA A 103 -11.06 8.14 -11.51
C ALA A 103 -10.30 8.27 -12.84
N TYR A 104 -9.19 7.55 -13.01
CA TYR A 104 -8.44 7.53 -14.27
C TYR A 104 -9.21 6.81 -15.38
N GLU A 105 -9.88 5.70 -15.09
CA GLU A 105 -10.73 4.99 -16.05
C GLU A 105 -11.91 5.85 -16.51
N GLU A 106 -12.58 6.54 -15.58
CA GLU A 106 -13.64 7.49 -15.88
C GLU A 106 -13.12 8.64 -16.76
N ALA A 107 -11.99 9.25 -16.41
CA ALA A 107 -11.38 10.32 -17.19
C ALA A 107 -11.03 9.84 -18.61
N ALA A 108 -10.47 8.64 -18.75
CA ALA A 108 -10.17 8.04 -20.05
C ALA A 108 -11.44 7.79 -20.88
N ASN A 109 -12.51 7.32 -20.26
CA ASN A 109 -13.79 7.10 -20.93
C ASN A 109 -14.46 8.42 -21.38
N VAL A 110 -14.38 9.45 -20.55
CA VAL A 110 -14.86 10.80 -20.91
C VAL A 110 -14.06 11.34 -22.10
N ALA A 111 -12.73 11.22 -22.08
CA ALA A 111 -11.87 11.66 -23.18
C ALA A 111 -12.23 10.94 -24.50
N ARG A 112 -12.32 9.61 -24.49
CA ARG A 112 -12.73 8.82 -25.67
C ARG A 112 -14.12 9.22 -26.19
N SER A 113 -15.07 9.47 -25.28
CA SER A 113 -16.41 9.88 -25.66
C SER A 113 -16.41 11.27 -26.31
N LYS A 114 -15.63 12.21 -25.78
CA LYS A 114 -15.48 13.55 -26.35
C LYS A 114 -14.80 13.53 -27.70
N ASP A 115 -13.78 12.70 -27.90
CA ASP A 115 -13.13 12.53 -29.19
C ASP A 115 -14.10 11.93 -30.23
N ALA A 116 -14.92 10.95 -29.84
CA ALA A 116 -15.95 10.39 -30.71
C ALA A 116 -17.03 11.43 -31.08
N GLU A 117 -17.51 12.22 -30.11
CA GLU A 117 -18.43 13.34 -30.36
C GLU A 117 -17.82 14.37 -31.32
N ARG A 118 -16.55 14.73 -31.11
CA ARG A 118 -15.84 15.68 -31.96
C ARG A 118 -15.73 15.18 -33.39
N ALA A 119 -15.30 13.92 -33.58
CA ALA A 119 -15.21 13.32 -34.91
C ALA A 119 -16.57 13.29 -35.63
N LYS A 120 -17.66 13.01 -34.90
CA LYS A 120 -19.03 13.07 -35.43
C LYS A 120 -19.41 14.48 -35.88
N PHE A 121 -19.16 15.49 -35.04
CA PHE A 121 -19.49 16.88 -35.38
C PHE A 121 -18.64 17.41 -36.53
N GLU A 122 -17.36 17.07 -36.60
CA GLU A 122 -16.50 17.41 -37.73
C GLU A 122 -17.00 16.78 -39.03
N GLY A 123 -17.41 15.51 -38.98
CA GLY A 123 -18.04 14.84 -40.13
C GLY A 123 -19.32 15.53 -40.61
N GLN A 124 -20.22 15.88 -39.68
CA GLN A 124 -21.46 16.60 -40.00
C GLN A 124 -21.18 18.00 -40.55
N ALA A 125 -20.24 18.74 -39.95
CA ALA A 125 -19.86 20.06 -40.42
C ALA A 125 -19.29 20.01 -41.85
N ASN A 126 -18.46 19.01 -42.15
CA ASN A 126 -17.94 18.79 -43.49
C ASN A 126 -19.06 18.46 -44.50
N ALA A 127 -20.00 17.59 -44.12
CA ALA A 127 -21.15 17.25 -44.96
C ALA A 127 -22.04 18.47 -45.24
N PHE A 128 -22.36 19.27 -44.21
CA PHE A 128 -23.13 20.51 -44.39
C PHE A 128 -22.39 21.53 -45.24
N LYS A 129 -21.08 21.71 -45.05
CA LYS A 129 -20.26 22.60 -45.87
C LYS A 129 -20.27 22.18 -47.34
N ALA A 130 -20.14 20.87 -47.62
CA ALA A 130 -20.22 20.34 -48.97
C ALA A 130 -21.60 20.55 -49.60
N SER A 131 -22.67 20.26 -48.86
CA SER A 131 -24.05 20.46 -49.29
C SER A 131 -24.36 21.93 -49.59
N ALA A 132 -23.96 22.85 -48.69
CA ALA A 132 -24.14 24.29 -48.87
C ALA A 132 -23.40 24.80 -50.11
N LYS A 133 -22.15 24.36 -50.33
CA LYS A 133 -21.37 24.72 -51.52
C LYS A 133 -22.03 24.21 -52.81
N SER A 134 -22.54 22.98 -52.80
CA SER A 134 -23.28 22.40 -53.92
C SER A 134 -24.56 23.20 -54.21
N CYS A 135 -25.34 23.53 -53.19
CA CYS A 135 -26.55 24.34 -53.31
C CYS A 135 -26.24 25.74 -53.87
N GLN A 136 -25.21 26.42 -53.36
CA GLN A 136 -24.77 27.71 -53.90
C GLN A 136 -24.39 27.61 -55.38
N SER A 137 -23.63 26.59 -55.76
CA SER A 137 -23.24 26.36 -57.17
C SER A 137 -24.45 26.13 -58.07
N LYS A 138 -25.39 25.27 -57.64
CA LYS A 138 -26.62 24.99 -58.37
C LYS A 138 -27.51 26.22 -58.51
N ASN A 139 -27.67 26.99 -57.43
CA ASN A 139 -28.43 28.24 -57.45
C ASN A 139 -27.82 29.26 -58.43
N ALA A 140 -26.49 29.38 -58.47
CA ALA A 140 -25.81 30.25 -59.44
C ALA A 140 -26.06 29.78 -60.90
N LEU A 141 -26.03 28.46 -61.15
CA LEU A 141 -26.34 27.90 -62.47
C LEU A 141 -27.81 28.11 -62.86
N MET A 142 -28.76 27.92 -61.93
CA MET A 142 -30.18 28.21 -62.18
C MET A 142 -30.43 29.68 -62.47
N LEU A 143 -29.78 30.58 -61.74
CA LEU A 143 -29.90 32.02 -61.98
C LEU A 143 -29.38 32.38 -63.38
N LYS A 144 -28.23 31.81 -63.78
CA LYS A 144 -27.67 32.01 -65.13
C LYS A 144 -28.61 31.48 -66.21
N ALA A 145 -29.10 30.24 -66.08
CA ALA A 145 -30.05 29.65 -67.03
C ALA A 145 -31.34 30.48 -67.15
N SER A 146 -31.84 30.99 -66.02
CA SER A 146 -33.01 31.89 -65.99
C SER A 146 -32.74 33.23 -66.70
N GLN A 147 -31.55 33.80 -66.54
CA GLN A 147 -31.16 35.03 -67.23
C GLN A 147 -31.00 34.80 -68.74
N ASP A 148 -30.42 33.67 -69.14
CA ASP A 148 -30.28 33.27 -70.54
C ASP A 148 -31.67 33.07 -71.19
N LEU A 149 -32.63 32.48 -70.47
CA LEU A 149 -34.03 32.36 -70.91
C LEU A 149 -34.68 33.73 -71.14
N LEU A 150 -34.57 34.64 -70.16
CA LEU A 150 -35.14 35.99 -70.26
C LEU A 150 -34.52 36.80 -71.40
N LYS A 151 -33.22 36.61 -71.66
CA LYS A 151 -32.53 37.24 -72.78
C LYS A 151 -33.07 36.73 -74.11
N GLY A 152 -33.19 35.41 -74.30
CA GLY A 152 -33.78 34.83 -75.50
C GLY A 152 -35.21 35.32 -75.76
N TYR A 153 -36.03 35.44 -74.71
CA TYR A 153 -37.37 36.03 -74.81
C TYR A 153 -37.36 37.50 -75.24
N ARG A 154 -36.40 38.30 -74.74
CA ARG A 154 -36.26 39.70 -75.11
C ARG A 154 -35.83 39.87 -76.56
N ASP A 155 -34.92 39.02 -77.02
CA ASP A 155 -34.41 39.05 -78.40
C ASP A 155 -35.54 38.71 -79.40
N LEU A 156 -36.47 37.82 -79.04
CA LEU A 156 -37.67 37.50 -79.82
C LEU A 156 -38.75 38.60 -79.80
N ALA A 157 -38.78 39.46 -78.79
CA ALA A 157 -39.79 40.51 -78.63
C ALA A 157 -39.43 41.85 -79.33
N LEU A 158 -38.34 41.88 -80.10
CA LEU A 158 -37.96 43.06 -80.87
C LEU A 158 -39.02 43.37 -81.95
N PRO A 159 -39.50 44.63 -82.06
CA PRO A 159 -40.54 45.00 -83.01
C PRO A 159 -40.00 44.85 -84.44
N GLY A 160 -40.43 43.78 -85.13
CA GLY A 160 -40.06 43.49 -86.52
C GLY A 160 -39.78 42.02 -86.85
N GLN A 161 -39.60 41.15 -85.85
CA GLN A 161 -39.53 39.70 -86.05
C GLN A 161 -40.85 39.03 -85.66
N GLU A 162 -41.85 39.09 -86.54
CA GLU A 162 -42.95 38.12 -86.44
C GLU A 162 -42.43 36.75 -86.88
N PRO A 163 -42.60 35.68 -86.07
CA PRO A 163 -42.19 34.33 -86.44
C PRO A 163 -43.08 33.84 -87.60
N LEU A 164 -42.66 34.10 -88.83
CA LEU A 164 -43.53 33.98 -89.99
C LEU A 164 -43.88 32.54 -90.40
N LEU A 165 -43.21 31.49 -89.92
CA LEU A 165 -43.57 30.10 -90.25
C LEU A 165 -43.14 29.11 -89.14
N GLY A 166 -43.84 27.97 -89.04
CA GLY A 166 -43.74 26.97 -87.98
C GLY A 166 -42.34 26.37 -87.68
N LEU A 167 -41.35 26.59 -88.53
CA LEU A 167 -39.93 26.28 -88.25
C LEU A 167 -39.37 27.11 -87.07
N SER A 168 -39.66 28.41 -87.04
CA SER A 168 -39.25 29.31 -85.94
C SER A 168 -39.93 28.96 -84.61
N LYS A 169 -41.16 28.41 -84.67
CA LYS A 169 -41.88 27.94 -83.48
C LYS A 169 -41.18 26.73 -82.86
N VAL A 170 -40.73 25.77 -83.67
CA VAL A 170 -40.00 24.57 -83.21
C VAL A 170 -38.65 24.95 -82.62
N GLU A 171 -37.94 25.92 -83.20
CA GLU A 171 -36.69 26.44 -82.64
C GLU A 171 -36.87 27.08 -81.25
N VAL A 172 -37.94 27.87 -81.08
CA VAL A 172 -38.30 28.46 -79.78
C VAL A 172 -38.72 27.38 -78.77
N GLU A 173 -39.52 26.40 -79.18
CA GLU A 173 -39.93 25.27 -78.32
C GLU A 173 -38.73 24.43 -77.88
N ASN A 174 -37.78 24.14 -78.79
CA ASN A 174 -36.54 23.43 -78.47
C ASN A 174 -35.65 24.24 -77.50
N TYR A 175 -35.53 25.56 -77.70
CA TYR A 175 -34.78 26.42 -76.80
C TYR A 175 -35.38 26.47 -75.39
N ILE A 176 -36.72 26.55 -75.29
CA ILE A 176 -37.44 26.50 -74.01
C ILE A 176 -37.26 25.14 -73.35
N GLN A 177 -37.39 24.04 -74.10
CA GLN A 177 -37.15 22.68 -73.57
C GLN A 177 -35.73 22.52 -73.05
N GLU A 178 -34.71 22.89 -73.84
CA GLU A 178 -33.31 22.78 -73.41
C GLU A 178 -33.00 23.62 -72.16
N THR A 179 -33.61 24.79 -72.05
CA THR A 179 -33.45 25.65 -70.87
C THR A 179 -34.20 25.11 -69.65
N ASN A 180 -35.37 24.50 -69.86
CA ASN A 180 -36.13 23.81 -68.82
C ASN A 180 -35.38 22.56 -68.31
N ASP A 181 -34.80 21.77 -69.22
CA ASP A 181 -33.98 20.60 -68.86
C ASP A 181 -32.75 21.03 -68.04
N ARG A 182 -32.07 22.10 -68.45
CA ARG A 182 -30.97 22.69 -67.66
C ARG A 182 -31.42 23.15 -66.27
N LEU A 183 -32.62 23.70 -66.11
CA LEU A 183 -33.16 24.09 -64.80
C LEU A 183 -33.52 22.88 -63.94
N LEU A 184 -34.08 21.83 -64.54
CA LEU A 184 -34.45 20.59 -63.86
C LEU A 184 -33.20 19.82 -63.38
N ASP A 185 -32.14 19.79 -64.17
CA ASP A 185 -30.85 19.17 -63.81
C ASP A 185 -30.18 19.85 -62.60
N GLN A 186 -30.43 21.13 -62.38
CA GLN A 186 -29.89 21.88 -61.24
C GLN A 186 -30.77 21.80 -59.99
N LYS A 187 -31.94 21.16 -60.05
CA LYS A 187 -32.83 21.05 -58.90
C LYS A 187 -32.12 20.28 -57.76
N ALA A 188 -32.34 20.72 -56.53
CA ALA A 188 -31.88 19.98 -55.37
C ALA A 188 -32.69 18.68 -55.27
N VAL A 189 -32.01 17.53 -55.25
CA VAL A 189 -32.60 16.27 -54.80
C VAL A 189 -32.74 16.40 -53.30
N GLN A 190 -33.97 16.29 -52.78
CA GLN A 190 -34.25 16.25 -51.34
C GLN A 190 -33.75 14.95 -50.73
#